data_AF-A0A1H3F4I0-F1
#
_entry.id   AF-A0A1H3F4I0-F1
#
_cell.length_a   1.000
_cell.length_b   1.000
_cell.length_c   1.000
_cell.angle_alpha   90.00
_cell.angle_beta   90.00
_cell.angle_gamma   90.00
#
_symmetry.space_group_name_H-M   'P 1'
#
loop_
_entity.id
_entity.type
_entity.pdbx_description
1 polymer ?
#
loop_
_entity_poly.entity_id
_entity_poly.type
_entity_poly.pdbx_seq_one_letter_code
_entity_poly.pdbx_strand_id
1 'polypeptide(L)' 'MKDGLINRKIYKAVKKMDRQEIEAFLAEIYHQGFQDGVVAGDSTDFKIKLAEVLNNTKGIGPKLFERIMATVKELGL' A
#
# COMPACT_ATOMS: atom_id res chain seq x y z
N MET A 1 6.87 6.63 22.73
CA MET A 1 5.41 6.70 22.44
C MET A 1 5.11 5.57 21.47
N LYS A 2 3.98 4.87 21.58
CA LYS A 2 3.64 3.84 20.58
C LYS A 2 3.33 4.55 19.26
N ASP A 3 4.14 4.31 18.24
CA ASP A 3 3.95 4.89 16.91
C ASP A 3 2.58 4.47 16.35
N GLY A 4 1.84 5.43 15.80
CA GLY A 4 0.51 5.21 15.21
C GLY A 4 -0.71 5.42 16.12
N LEU A 5 -0.54 5.68 17.43
CA LEU A 5 -1.66 6.00 18.31
C LEU A 5 -1.90 7.51 18.45
N ILE A 6 -3.18 7.91 18.47
CA ILE A 6 -3.59 9.29 18.73
C ILE A 6 -3.08 9.72 20.10
N ASN A 7 -2.16 10.69 20.11
CA ASN A 7 -1.67 11.28 21.34
C ASN A 7 -2.61 12.39 21.85
N ARG A 8 -2.42 12.83 23.10
CA ARG A 8 -3.29 13.83 23.75
C ARG A 8 -3.35 15.17 23.00
N LYS A 9 -2.30 15.53 22.25
CA LYS A 9 -2.28 16.76 21.43
C LYS A 9 -3.22 16.61 20.23
N ILE A 10 -3.11 15.51 19.49
CA ILE A 10 -3.95 15.22 18.32
C ILE A 10 -5.42 15.09 18.74
N TYR A 11 -5.71 14.37 19.83
CA TYR A 11 -7.07 14.25 20.37
C TYR A 11 -7.72 15.60 20.64
N LYS A 12 -6.99 16.52 21.29
CA LYS A 12 -7.50 17.87 21.59
C LYS A 12 -7.68 18.72 20.34
N ALA A 13 -6.86 18.52 19.30
CA ALA A 13 -7.00 19.22 18.03
C ALA A 13 -8.29 18.78 17.33
N VAL A 14 -8.48 17.46 17.17
CA VAL A 14 -9.70 16.90 16.54
C VAL A 14 -10.96 17.31 17.30
N LYS A 15 -10.94 17.28 18.64
CA LYS A 15 -12.10 17.68 19.46
C LYS A 15 -12.49 19.16 19.32
N LYS A 16 -11.57 20.04 18.90
CA LYS A 16 -11.82 21.47 18.75
C LYS A 16 -12.35 21.85 17.36
N MET A 17 -12.31 20.91 16.41
CA MET A 17 -12.69 21.19 15.03
C MET A 17 -14.16 21.59 14.93
N ASP A 18 -14.43 22.60 14.11
CA ASP A 18 -15.79 22.94 13.73
C ASP A 18 -16.35 21.95 12.68
N ARG A 19 -17.60 22.15 12.28
CA ARG A 19 -18.27 21.24 11.35
C ARG A 19 -17.56 21.16 9.99
N GLN A 20 -17.09 22.28 9.45
CA GLN A 20 -16.42 22.32 8.14
C GLN A 20 -15.06 21.63 8.23
N GLU A 21 -14.34 21.89 9.32
CA GLU A 21 -13.05 21.25 9.60
C GLU A 21 -13.18 19.72 9.75
N ILE A 22 -14.24 19.24 10.42
CA ILE A 22 -14.51 17.80 10.55
C ILE A 22 -14.90 17.18 9.20
N GLU A 23 -15.75 17.83 8.42
CA GLU A 23 -16.15 17.33 7.10
C GLU A 23 -14.93 17.20 6.16
N ALA A 24 -14.04 18.19 6.15
CA ALA A 24 -12.79 18.13 5.40
C ALA A 24 -11.85 17.02 5.92
N PHE A 25 -11.68 16.91 7.24
CA PHE A 25 -10.85 15.88 7.86
C PHE A 25 -11.29 14.46 7.49
N LEU A 26 -12.60 14.19 7.50
CA LEU A 26 -13.14 12.88 7.12
C LEU A 26 -12.96 12.59 5.63
N ALA A 27 -13.17 13.59 4.77
CA ALA A 27 -12.95 13.44 3.33
C ALA A 27 -11.48 13.12 3.02
N GLU A 28 -10.55 13.76 3.74
CA GLU A 28 -9.12 13.52 3.56
C GLU A 28 -8.69 12.13 4.03
N ILE A 29 -9.20 11.65 5.18
CA ILE A 29 -8.97 10.27 5.63
C ILE A 29 -9.46 9.27 4.59
N TYR A 30 -10.66 9.47 4.06
CA TYR A 30 -11.21 8.58 3.04
C TYR A 30 -10.36 8.58 1.77
N HIS A 31 -9.94 9.77 1.31
CA HIS A 31 -9.09 9.88 0.13
C HIS A 31 -7.74 9.19 0.34
N GLN A 32 -7.08 9.41 1.48
CA GLN A 32 -5.82 8.76 1.82
C GLN A 32 -5.97 7.23 1.87
N GLY A 33 -7.01 6.73 2.55
CA GLY A 33 -7.27 5.29 2.60
C GLY A 33 -7.55 4.67 1.23
N PHE A 34 -8.22 5.41 0.35
CA PHE A 34 -8.42 4.99 -1.04
C PHE A 34 -7.09 4.95 -1.82
N GLN A 35 -6.26 5.99 -1.73
CA GLN A 35 -4.95 6.03 -2.39
C GLN A 35 -4.03 4.90 -1.90
N ASP A 36 -3.98 4.67 -0.58
CA ASP A 36 -3.22 3.56 0.00
C ASP A 36 -3.73 2.21 -0.54
N GLY A 37 -5.04 2.06 -0.68
CA GLY A 37 -5.68 0.89 -1.29
C GLY A 37 -5.34 0.72 -2.77
N VAL A 38 -5.31 1.81 -3.56
CA VAL A 38 -4.92 1.80 -4.97
C VAL A 38 -3.45 1.40 -5.11
N VAL A 39 -2.54 2.00 -4.34
CA VAL A 39 -1.12 1.66 -4.36
C VAL A 39 -0.90 0.17 -3.99
N ALA A 40 -1.61 -0.31 -2.97
CA ALA A 40 -1.60 -1.73 -2.61
C ALA A 40 -2.15 -2.63 -3.72
N GLY A 41 -3.23 -2.20 -4.39
CA GLY A 41 -3.81 -2.87 -5.56
C GLY A 41 -2.82 -2.95 -6.73
N ASP A 42 -2.25 -1.82 -7.13
CA ASP A 42 -1.30 -1.71 -8.24
C ASP A 42 -0.04 -2.54 -8.02
N SER A 43 0.49 -2.57 -6.79
CA SER A 43 1.62 -3.43 -6.43
C SER A 43 1.28 -4.93 -6.54
N THR A 44 0.04 -5.30 -6.25
CA THR A 44 -0.46 -6.67 -6.41
C THR A 44 -0.60 -7.02 -7.89
N ASP A 45 -1.13 -6.10 -8.68
CA ASP A 45 -1.34 -6.24 -10.12
C ASP A 45 0.00 -6.41 -10.86
N PHE A 46 1.05 -5.70 -10.42
CA PHE A 46 2.40 -5.87 -10.93
C PHE A 46 2.96 -7.28 -10.67
N LYS A 47 2.78 -7.82 -9.46
CA LYS A 47 3.26 -9.19 -9.11
C LYS A 47 2.59 -10.26 -9.96
N ILE A 48 1.28 -10.12 -10.19
CA ILE A 48 0.51 -11.05 -11.02
C ILE A 48 1.01 -10.99 -12.47
N LYS A 49 1.11 -9.78 -13.05
CA LYS A 49 1.60 -9.58 -14.42
C LYS A 49 3.03 -10.09 -14.59
N LEU A 50 3.91 -9.85 -13.62
CA LEU A 50 5.29 -10.34 -13.65
C LEU A 50 5.34 -11.88 -13.67
N ALA A 51 4.55 -12.54 -12.81
CA ALA A 51 4.50 -13.99 -12.77
C ALA A 51 3.97 -14.59 -14.09
N GLU A 52 2.95 -13.98 -14.68
CA GLU A 52 2.41 -14.39 -16.00
C GLU A 52 3.43 -14.24 -17.12
N VAL A 53 4.13 -13.10 -17.19
CA VAL A 53 5.17 -12.85 -18.20
C VAL A 53 6.30 -13.87 -18.08
N LEU A 54 6.77 -14.15 -16.87
CA LEU A 54 7.85 -15.11 -16.63
C LEU A 54 7.45 -16.53 -17.01
N ASN A 55 6.23 -16.96 -16.69
CA ASN A 55 5.72 -18.29 -17.06
C ASN A 55 5.56 -18.47 -18.58
N ASN A 56 5.20 -17.40 -19.29
CA ASN A 56 5.03 -17.43 -20.74
C ASN A 56 6.36 -17.26 -21.50
N THR A 57 7.45 -16.91 -20.82
CA THR A 57 8.76 -16.69 -21.45
C THR A 57 9.50 -18.02 -21.65
N LYS A 58 9.75 -18.37 -22.90
CA LYS A 58 10.46 -19.60 -23.27
C LYS A 58 11.88 -19.62 -22.68
N GLY A 59 12.23 -20.71 -22.01
CA GLY A 59 13.54 -20.90 -21.36
C GLY A 59 13.55 -20.56 -19.87
N ILE A 60 12.47 -19.98 -19.33
CA ILE A 60 12.30 -19.84 -17.88
C ILE A 60 11.64 -21.10 -17.34
N GLY A 61 12.47 -22.00 -16.80
CA GLY A 61 12.00 -23.17 -16.06
C GLY A 61 11.71 -22.85 -14.59
N PRO A 62 11.11 -23.79 -13.84
CA PRO A 62 10.67 -23.58 -12.45
C PRO A 62 11.78 -23.06 -11.52
N LYS A 63 13.00 -23.61 -11.63
CA LYS A 63 14.14 -23.18 -10.82
C LYS A 63 14.61 -21.75 -11.10
N LEU A 64 14.53 -21.30 -12.35
CA LEU A 64 14.92 -19.94 -12.73
C LEU A 64 13.83 -18.94 -12.31
N PHE A 65 12.56 -19.32 -12.47
CA PHE A 65 11.41 -18.58 -11.97
C PHE A 65 11.53 -18.31 -10.47
N GLU A 66 11.79 -19.33 -9.66
CA GLU A 66 11.94 -19.19 -8.20
C GLU A 66 13.09 -18.24 -7.82
N ARG A 67 14.23 -18.33 -8.49
CA ARG A 67 15.37 -17.41 -8.25
C ARG A 67 15.03 -15.96 -8.60
N ILE A 68 14.30 -15.74 -9.70
CA ILE A 68 13.85 -14.41 -10.12
C ILE A 68 12.85 -13.85 -9.10
N MET A 69 11.85 -14.64 -8.69
CA MET A 69 10.85 -14.18 -7.71
C MET A 69 11.46 -13.92 -6.32
N ALA A 70 12.46 -14.70 -5.92
CA ALA A 70 13.19 -14.48 -4.67
C ALA A 70 13.95 -13.14 -4.69
N THR A 71 14.63 -12.82 -5.79
CA THR A 71 15.34 -11.54 -5.95
C THR A 71 14.40 -10.35 -6.10
N VAL A 72 13.23 -10.54 -6.74
CA VAL A 72 12.18 -9.50 -6.81
C VAL A 72 11.61 -9.18 -5.42
N LYS A 73 11.50 -10.18 -4.54
CA LYS A 73 11.05 -9.97 -3.16
C LYS A 73 12.03 -9.12 -2.34
N GLU A 74 13.32 -9.15 -2.66
CA GLU A 74 14.34 -8.31 -2.02
C GLU A 74 14.23 -6.84 -2.41
N LEU A 75 13.53 -6.51 -3.51
CA LEU A 75 13.25 -5.13 -3.92
C LEU A 75 12.15 -4.45 -3.08
N GLY A 76 11.54 -5.17 -2.12
CA GLY A 76 10.50 -4.61 -1.24
C GLY A 76 9.14 -4.39 -1.91
N LEU A 77 8.89 -5.06 -3.05
CA LEU A 77 7.61 -5.05 -3.75
C LEU A 77 6.59 -5.96 -3.08
#